data_AF-A0AAD6VDR0-F1
#
_entry.id   AF-A0AAD6VDR0-F1
#
_cell.length_a   1.000
_cell.length_b   1.000
_cell.length_c   1.000
_cell.angle_alpha   90.00
_cell.angle_beta   90.00
_cell.angle_gamma   90.00
#
_symmetry.space_group_name_H-M   'P 1'
#
loop_
_entity.id
_entity.type
_entity.pdbx_description
1 polymer ?
#
loop_
_entity_poly.entity_id
_entity_poly.type
_entity_poly.pdbx_seq_one_letter_code
_entity_poly.pdbx_strand_id
1 'polypeptide(L)'
;MRADFLQAVFDRHSEGGLVTLCVDEVYNERATECTGFNYVTASLGVASATWRHEKLENTTYYAASGEGNIVASELEFSTPTSSIQASHLRAFSLASLRSIISMTSRCHQFRIYVLERPVVVFPPLSGTASYSPSSKNSACGNIPTVKEWNNLWRAWDLVTIQMIPQEMLLQKPIDLRHKCLFYIGHIPTFLDMLLSKAIGGSATEPSYFWKIFERGIDPHVDDPDHCHNHSDVPECDEDWPTLDTIISFRNGVRARLLQLYDDIDGGKRALTRNIARTLVMTLEHEGFHVEVRSNTLTLSRKVLRSYDQTLLYMLIQRAGSGTLSPSGFTAPPWHLLKQQWDATPPPSTEYVTLGPATVILGHDDSEGDDFLPDKEMRAEGREYGWDNESPTRQVQVGKFRAAWRPVTNQEFFAFYTVGSAELPKSWVEEDGEIKVRTIYGPVAMDIAAGWPVLTTYEDLMAYAKSKGGRLPTEPELRLFLDTYDVGYEGGGNTGFRNWHPVPATAGMESEGGRGTNGGIWEWTTTLFDTHDGLVPTNLFTGYSTDFFDTKHQTVLGASYATIPRLGRRTLRNFWQRGYGYAWVGARVVWDI
;
A
#
# COMPACT_ATOMS: atom_id res chain seq x y z
N MET A 1 7.06 -23.45 8.00
CA MET A 1 5.79 -23.93 7.42
C MET A 1 5.89 -23.87 5.89
N ARG A 2 5.20 -24.76 5.15
CA ARG A 2 5.08 -24.70 3.67
C ARG A 2 3.71 -24.13 3.27
N ALA A 3 3.62 -23.48 2.11
CA ALA A 3 2.41 -22.77 1.68
C ALA A 3 1.26 -23.71 1.26
N ASP A 4 1.59 -24.83 0.61
CA ASP A 4 0.67 -25.91 0.24
C ASP A 4 0.10 -26.63 1.48
N PHE A 5 0.96 -26.90 2.47
CA PHE A 5 0.53 -27.38 3.79
C PHE A 5 -0.47 -26.40 4.43
N LEU A 6 -0.19 -25.10 4.44
CA LEU A 6 -1.08 -24.08 5.02
C LEU A 6 -2.43 -24.00 4.30
N GLN A 7 -2.45 -24.15 2.96
CA GLN A 7 -3.69 -24.25 2.19
C GLN A 7 -4.50 -25.48 2.60
N ALA A 8 -3.88 -26.66 2.64
CA ALA A 8 -4.56 -27.91 3.02
C ALA A 8 -5.04 -27.94 4.48
N VAL A 9 -4.34 -27.26 5.40
CA VAL A 9 -4.82 -27.02 6.78
C VAL A 9 -6.05 -26.14 6.77
N PHE A 10 -6.02 -25.04 6.02
CA PHE A 10 -7.16 -24.11 5.93
C PHE A 10 -8.39 -24.81 5.34
N ASP A 11 -8.25 -25.43 4.17
CA ASP A 11 -9.37 -26.04 3.43
C ASP A 11 -9.99 -27.26 4.13
N ARG A 12 -9.33 -27.81 5.17
CA ARG A 12 -9.87 -28.88 6.03
C ARG A 12 -10.59 -28.36 7.28
N HIS A 13 -10.14 -27.24 7.84
CA HIS A 13 -10.56 -26.77 9.17
C HIS A 13 -11.26 -25.42 9.18
N SER A 14 -11.41 -24.74 8.03
CA SER A 14 -12.06 -23.44 7.96
C SER A 14 -13.55 -23.51 8.25
N GLU A 15 -14.00 -22.75 9.24
CA GLU A 15 -15.40 -22.62 9.64
C GLU A 15 -15.72 -21.11 9.75
N GLY A 16 -16.82 -20.67 9.17
CA GLY A 16 -17.08 -19.23 8.97
C GLY A 16 -16.08 -18.50 8.06
N GLY A 17 -15.16 -19.22 7.40
CA GLY A 17 -14.03 -18.62 6.67
C GLY A 17 -12.78 -18.36 7.52
N LEU A 18 -12.74 -18.86 8.76
CA LEU A 18 -11.65 -18.67 9.71
C LEU A 18 -11.01 -19.99 10.15
N VAL A 19 -9.71 -19.97 10.43
CA VAL A 19 -8.97 -21.02 11.13
C VAL A 19 -8.10 -20.41 12.21
N THR A 20 -8.18 -20.92 13.44
CA THR A 20 -7.20 -20.61 14.48
C THR A 20 -6.08 -21.65 14.44
N LEU A 21 -4.85 -21.21 14.15
CA LEU A 21 -3.65 -22.05 14.04
C LEU A 21 -2.70 -21.77 15.20
N CYS A 22 -2.27 -22.79 15.92
CA CYS A 22 -1.18 -22.69 16.90
C CYS A 22 0.14 -23.18 16.29
N VAL A 23 1.21 -22.40 16.46
CA VAL A 23 2.56 -22.68 15.95
C VAL A 23 3.55 -22.71 17.11
N ASP A 24 4.38 -23.74 17.17
CA ASP A 24 5.51 -23.84 18.10
C ASP A 24 6.71 -23.05 17.54
N GLU A 25 7.29 -22.17 18.36
CA GLU A 25 8.42 -21.33 18.00
C GLU A 25 9.78 -21.90 18.46
N VAL A 26 9.77 -23.01 19.22
CA VAL A 26 10.97 -23.62 19.82
C VAL A 26 11.10 -25.09 19.38
N TYR A 27 11.53 -25.29 18.13
CA TYR A 27 11.73 -26.62 17.54
C TYR A 27 12.86 -27.39 18.25
N ASN A 28 12.49 -28.14 19.30
CA ASN A 28 13.41 -28.86 20.16
C ASN A 28 13.17 -30.37 20.01
N GLU A 29 14.12 -31.09 19.40
CA GLU A 29 14.00 -32.52 19.08
C GLU A 29 13.79 -33.43 20.32
N ARG A 30 13.91 -32.88 21.53
CA ARG A 30 13.62 -33.58 22.80
C ARG A 30 12.16 -33.46 23.28
N ALA A 31 11.30 -32.72 22.58
CA ALA A 31 9.89 -32.55 22.93
C ALA A 31 9.00 -33.79 22.64
N THR A 32 9.59 -34.91 22.22
CA THR A 32 8.88 -36.15 21.87
C THR A 32 8.15 -36.83 23.06
N GLU A 33 8.48 -36.46 24.31
CA GLU A 33 7.91 -37.08 25.53
C GLU A 33 7.31 -36.07 26.53
N CYS A 34 6.65 -35.02 26.03
CA CYS A 34 5.78 -34.18 26.87
C CYS A 34 4.36 -34.08 26.31
N THR A 35 3.38 -34.50 27.13
CA THR A 35 2.11 -33.85 27.56
C THR A 35 1.53 -32.61 26.83
N GLY A 36 1.91 -32.32 25.60
CA GLY A 36 1.85 -30.99 24.97
C GLY A 36 0.47 -30.43 24.60
N PHE A 37 -0.61 -31.15 24.88
CA PHE A 37 -1.98 -30.67 24.61
C PHE A 37 -2.69 -30.18 25.87
N ASN A 38 -2.56 -30.88 27.00
CA ASN A 38 -3.10 -30.42 28.28
C ASN A 38 -2.34 -29.20 28.82
N TYR A 39 -1.06 -29.07 28.46
CA TYR A 39 -0.31 -27.83 28.74
C TYR A 39 -0.82 -26.69 27.86
N VAL A 40 -1.02 -26.93 26.56
CA VAL A 40 -1.58 -25.97 25.59
C VAL A 40 -2.95 -25.44 26.03
N THR A 41 -3.89 -26.28 26.45
CA THR A 41 -5.21 -25.79 26.91
C THR A 41 -5.15 -25.05 28.25
N ALA A 42 -4.23 -25.42 29.16
CA ALA A 42 -4.08 -24.80 30.48
C ALA A 42 -3.13 -23.58 30.53
N SER A 43 -2.35 -23.31 29.48
CA SER A 43 -1.36 -22.20 29.43
C SER A 43 -1.62 -21.16 28.34
N LEU A 44 -2.57 -21.42 27.42
CA LEU A 44 -2.99 -20.48 26.38
C LEU A 44 -4.33 -19.79 26.67
N GLY A 45 -5.06 -20.15 27.73
CA GLY A 45 -6.36 -19.57 28.08
C GLY A 45 -7.51 -19.83 27.09
N VAL A 46 -7.25 -20.48 25.94
CA VAL A 46 -8.25 -20.79 24.90
C VAL A 46 -9.10 -22.02 25.26
N ALA A 47 -9.60 -22.06 26.49
CA ALA A 47 -10.38 -23.18 27.05
C ALA A 47 -11.78 -23.34 26.42
N SER A 48 -12.20 -22.41 25.57
CA SER A 48 -13.49 -22.35 24.88
C SER A 48 -13.52 -23.05 23.51
N ALA A 49 -12.36 -23.35 22.91
CA ALA A 49 -12.27 -23.82 21.53
C ALA A 49 -11.98 -25.33 21.44
N THR A 50 -12.65 -26.04 20.52
CA THR A 50 -12.39 -27.46 20.26
C THR A 50 -11.21 -27.61 19.30
N TRP A 51 -10.00 -27.64 19.87
CA TRP A 51 -8.76 -27.86 19.13
C TRP A 51 -8.64 -29.30 18.60
N ARG A 52 -8.24 -29.44 17.34
CA ARG A 52 -7.90 -30.70 16.68
C ARG A 52 -6.37 -30.80 16.55
N HIS A 53 -5.82 -31.91 17.05
CA HIS A 53 -4.44 -32.31 16.83
C HIS A 53 -4.37 -33.19 15.59
N GLU A 54 -3.69 -32.73 14.55
CA GLU A 54 -3.52 -33.48 13.31
C GLU A 54 -2.07 -33.51 12.84
N LYS A 55 -1.75 -34.55 12.06
CA LYS A 55 -0.50 -34.66 11.32
C LYS A 55 -0.81 -34.71 9.84
N LEU A 56 -0.26 -33.77 9.08
CA LEU A 56 -0.31 -33.75 7.62
C LEU A 56 1.12 -33.89 7.11
N GLU A 57 1.36 -34.89 6.27
CA GLU A 57 2.71 -35.36 5.92
C GLU A 57 3.56 -35.64 7.18
N ASN A 58 4.66 -34.90 7.35
CA ASN A 58 5.56 -34.97 8.50
C ASN A 58 5.35 -33.82 9.51
N THR A 59 4.41 -32.90 9.27
CA THR A 59 4.17 -31.74 10.15
C THR A 59 2.96 -31.99 11.04
N THR A 60 3.20 -31.96 12.35
CA THR A 60 2.14 -31.91 13.38
C THR A 60 1.65 -30.47 13.53
N TYR A 61 0.35 -30.28 13.72
CA TYR A 61 -0.24 -28.96 13.99
C TYR A 61 -1.49 -29.06 14.87
N TYR A 62 -1.87 -27.92 15.44
CA TYR A 62 -3.12 -27.75 16.18
C TYR A 62 -3.95 -26.66 15.50
N ALA A 63 -5.18 -27.02 15.10
CA ALA A 63 -6.13 -26.10 14.51
C ALA A 63 -7.47 -26.15 15.27
N ALA A 64 -8.13 -25.00 15.42
CA ALA A 64 -9.50 -24.92 15.94
C ALA A 64 -10.41 -24.20 14.94
N SER A 65 -11.66 -24.63 14.90
CA SER A 65 -12.73 -24.10 14.04
C SER A 65 -13.87 -23.50 14.88
N GLY A 66 -14.61 -22.56 14.31
CA GLY A 66 -15.77 -21.91 14.93
C GLY A 66 -15.45 -20.71 15.83
N GLU A 67 -16.50 -20.00 16.26
CA GLU A 67 -16.46 -18.79 17.11
C GLU A 67 -16.15 -19.09 18.59
N GLY A 68 -15.13 -19.92 18.84
CA GLY A 68 -14.64 -20.20 20.19
C GLY A 68 -14.03 -18.94 20.81
N ASN A 69 -14.83 -18.17 21.54
CA ASN A 69 -14.45 -16.90 22.19
C ASN A 69 -13.06 -17.00 22.85
N ILE A 70 -12.04 -16.44 22.22
CA ILE A 70 -10.67 -16.43 22.73
C ILE A 70 -10.63 -15.43 23.88
N VAL A 71 -10.64 -15.92 25.11
CA VAL A 71 -10.73 -15.08 26.32
C VAL A 71 -9.38 -14.41 26.56
N ALA A 72 -9.22 -13.20 26.02
CA ALA A 72 -7.95 -12.48 25.98
C ALA A 72 -7.34 -12.11 27.34
N SER A 73 -8.05 -12.32 28.46
CA SER A 73 -7.53 -12.07 29.82
C SER A 73 -6.34 -12.95 30.23
N GLU A 74 -6.01 -13.99 29.45
CA GLU A 74 -4.94 -14.93 29.79
C GLU A 74 -3.77 -14.99 28.79
N LEU A 75 -3.86 -14.31 27.65
CA LEU A 75 -2.84 -14.33 26.62
C LEU A 75 -1.96 -13.08 26.65
N GLU A 76 -0.69 -13.24 26.31
CA GLU A 76 0.21 -12.12 26.04
C GLU A 76 0.21 -11.86 24.54
N PHE A 77 0.36 -10.60 24.14
CA PHE A 77 0.34 -10.24 22.73
C PHE A 77 1.74 -9.93 22.22
N SER A 78 1.97 -10.22 20.95
CA SER A 78 3.28 -10.14 20.31
C SER A 78 3.22 -9.33 19.02
N THR A 79 4.31 -8.65 18.69
CA THR A 79 4.34 -7.69 17.58
C THR A 79 5.08 -8.23 16.35
N PRO A 80 4.77 -7.74 15.12
CA PRO A 80 5.32 -8.27 13.86
C PRO A 80 6.82 -8.05 13.59
N THR A 81 7.62 -7.81 14.63
CA THR A 81 9.05 -7.51 14.52
C THR A 81 9.92 -8.75 14.39
N SER A 82 9.55 -9.86 15.04
CA SER A 82 10.42 -11.05 15.10
C SER A 82 10.62 -11.70 13.73
N SER A 83 11.86 -12.10 13.45
CA SER A 83 12.22 -12.83 12.21
C SER A 83 11.42 -14.13 12.01
N ILE A 84 10.97 -14.73 13.12
CA ILE A 84 10.06 -15.89 13.15
C ILE A 84 8.65 -15.46 12.68
N GLN A 85 8.05 -14.42 13.26
CA GLN A 85 6.73 -13.93 12.83
C GLN A 85 6.76 -13.40 11.39
N ALA A 86 7.83 -12.73 10.97
CA ALA A 86 8.06 -12.34 9.58
C ALA A 86 7.97 -13.54 8.63
N SER A 87 8.67 -14.63 8.98
CA SER A 87 8.65 -15.90 8.22
C SER A 87 7.28 -16.56 8.21
N HIS A 88 6.51 -16.46 9.30
CA HIS A 88 5.13 -16.94 9.37
C HIS A 88 4.19 -16.12 8.48
N LEU A 89 4.24 -14.78 8.56
CA LEU A 89 3.46 -13.87 7.71
C LEU A 89 3.77 -14.06 6.22
N ARG A 90 5.05 -14.22 5.84
CA ARG A 90 5.47 -14.55 4.47
C ARG A 90 4.89 -15.89 4.01
N ALA A 91 4.89 -16.92 4.87
CA ALA A 91 4.27 -18.22 4.56
C ALA A 91 2.75 -18.13 4.39
N PHE A 92 2.05 -17.32 5.18
CA PHE A 92 0.62 -17.06 5.02
C PHE A 92 0.32 -16.33 3.70
N SER A 93 1.07 -15.26 3.37
CA SER A 93 0.89 -14.55 2.09
C SER A 93 1.16 -15.46 0.88
N LEU A 94 2.14 -16.36 0.94
CA LEU A 94 2.38 -17.38 -0.10
C LEU A 94 1.28 -18.45 -0.17
N ALA A 95 0.56 -18.71 0.93
CA ALA A 95 -0.60 -19.60 0.98
C ALA A 95 -1.92 -18.93 0.52
N SER A 96 -1.89 -17.65 0.17
CA SER A 96 -3.07 -16.79 -0.03
C SER A 96 -3.96 -16.73 1.22
N LEU A 97 -3.34 -16.54 2.39
CA LEU A 97 -3.96 -16.36 3.69
C LEU A 97 -3.51 -15.04 4.34
N ARG A 98 -4.36 -14.47 5.19
CA ARG A 98 -4.08 -13.29 6.03
C ARG A 98 -4.23 -13.66 7.50
N SER A 99 -3.35 -13.13 8.36
CA SER A 99 -3.58 -13.13 9.81
C SER A 99 -4.39 -11.89 10.19
N ILE A 100 -5.47 -12.10 10.94
CA ILE A 100 -6.31 -11.02 11.50
C ILE A 100 -5.73 -10.56 12.84
N ILE A 101 -5.27 -11.50 13.66
CA ILE A 101 -4.64 -11.26 14.96
C ILE A 101 -3.60 -12.33 15.26
N SER A 102 -2.56 -11.97 16.03
CA SER A 102 -1.51 -12.86 16.52
C SER A 102 -1.28 -12.70 18.02
N MET A 103 -1.33 -13.81 18.76
CA MET A 103 -1.23 -13.87 20.21
C MET A 103 -0.13 -14.86 20.60
N THR A 104 0.53 -14.67 21.74
CA THR A 104 1.66 -15.49 22.20
C THR A 104 1.38 -16.08 23.59
N SER A 105 1.91 -17.28 23.85
CA SER A 105 1.79 -17.92 25.16
C SER A 105 2.58 -17.17 26.23
N ARG A 106 2.13 -17.26 27.50
CA ARG A 106 2.88 -16.74 28.67
C ARG A 106 4.26 -17.39 28.89
N CYS A 107 4.57 -18.47 28.16
CA CYS A 107 5.90 -19.10 28.14
C CYS A 107 6.74 -18.73 26.90
N HIS A 108 6.21 -17.88 26.01
CA HIS A 108 6.78 -17.47 24.72
C HIS A 108 7.19 -18.63 23.77
N GLN A 109 6.69 -19.84 24.01
CA GLN A 109 6.96 -21.03 23.19
C GLN A 109 5.99 -21.21 22.02
N PHE A 110 4.77 -20.68 22.14
CA PHE A 110 3.70 -20.89 21.16
C PHE A 110 3.12 -19.56 20.70
N ARG A 111 2.82 -19.45 19.40
CA ARG A 111 2.13 -18.32 18.81
C ARG A 111 0.86 -18.78 18.10
N ILE A 112 -0.26 -18.18 18.48
CA ILE A 112 -1.59 -18.41 17.92
C ILE A 112 -1.85 -17.35 16.85
N TYR A 113 -2.35 -17.78 15.70
CA TYR A 113 -2.81 -16.91 14.62
C TYR A 113 -4.27 -17.23 14.31
N VAL A 114 -5.13 -16.21 14.25
CA VAL A 114 -6.42 -16.34 13.55
C VAL A 114 -6.18 -15.98 12.09
N LEU A 115 -6.44 -16.93 11.20
CA LEU A 115 -6.21 -16.83 9.76
C LEU A 115 -7.53 -16.79 8.99
N GLU A 116 -7.60 -15.93 7.98
CA GLU A 116 -8.63 -15.92 6.95
C GLU A 116 -8.03 -16.19 5.56
N ARG A 117 -8.89 -16.62 4.62
CA ARG A 117 -8.58 -16.69 3.18
C ARG A 117 -9.33 -15.53 2.48
N PRO A 118 -8.73 -14.33 2.38
CA PRO A 118 -9.44 -13.16 1.89
C PRO A 118 -9.56 -13.15 0.36
N VAL A 119 -10.45 -12.28 -0.16
CA VAL A 119 -10.72 -12.16 -1.61
C VAL A 119 -9.50 -11.68 -2.41
N VAL A 120 -8.60 -10.90 -1.78
CA VAL A 120 -7.39 -10.35 -2.39
C VAL A 120 -6.20 -10.54 -1.46
N VAL A 121 -5.12 -11.12 -1.98
CA VAL A 121 -3.77 -11.13 -1.39
C VAL A 121 -2.78 -10.86 -2.50
N PHE A 122 -1.84 -9.94 -2.30
CA PHE A 122 -0.71 -9.78 -3.21
C PHE A 122 0.43 -10.73 -2.78
N PRO A 123 1.04 -11.51 -3.69
CA PRO A 123 2.21 -12.30 -3.36
C PRO A 123 3.40 -11.39 -2.99
N PRO A 124 4.34 -11.85 -2.14
CA PRO A 124 5.54 -11.08 -1.85
C PRO A 124 6.47 -10.99 -3.06
N LEU A 125 7.22 -9.90 -3.21
CA LEU A 125 7.96 -9.60 -4.45
C LEU A 125 8.99 -10.67 -4.83
N SER A 126 9.71 -11.28 -3.89
CA SER A 126 10.61 -12.41 -4.21
C SER A 126 9.89 -13.69 -4.67
N GLY A 127 8.56 -13.77 -4.48
CA GLY A 127 7.68 -14.80 -5.03
C GLY A 127 6.91 -14.35 -6.29
N THR A 128 7.11 -13.12 -6.74
CA THR A 128 6.49 -12.55 -7.94
C THR A 128 7.50 -12.58 -9.09
N ALA A 129 7.38 -13.58 -9.96
CA ALA A 129 8.26 -13.70 -11.12
C ALA A 129 7.97 -12.61 -12.16
N SER A 130 9.00 -12.11 -12.82
CA SER A 130 8.86 -11.28 -14.03
C SER A 130 8.35 -12.13 -15.19
N TYR A 131 7.46 -11.57 -16.02
CA TYR A 131 7.17 -12.15 -17.32
C TYR A 131 8.45 -12.24 -18.17
N SER A 132 8.53 -13.32 -18.95
CA SER A 132 9.64 -13.69 -19.83
C SER A 132 9.12 -14.74 -20.81
N PRO A 133 8.97 -14.44 -22.11
CA PRO A 133 8.68 -15.46 -23.12
C PRO A 133 9.83 -16.46 -23.27
N SER A 134 11.09 -16.04 -23.05
CA SER A 134 12.27 -16.90 -23.25
C SER A 134 12.38 -18.05 -22.25
N SER A 135 11.93 -17.86 -21.01
CA SER A 135 12.05 -18.85 -19.93
C SER A 135 10.72 -19.27 -19.29
N LYS A 136 9.59 -18.80 -19.81
CA LYS A 136 8.26 -18.91 -19.17
C LYS A 136 8.27 -18.39 -17.73
N ASN A 137 8.54 -17.08 -17.64
CA ASN A 137 8.81 -16.27 -16.44
C ASN A 137 10.26 -16.36 -15.94
N SER A 138 10.73 -15.26 -15.36
CA SER A 138 12.11 -15.00 -14.93
C SER A 138 12.12 -14.61 -13.44
N ALA A 139 13.17 -15.02 -12.72
CA ALA A 139 13.42 -14.56 -11.34
C ALA A 139 14.06 -13.17 -11.27
N CYS A 140 14.44 -12.58 -12.41
CA CYS A 140 15.08 -11.27 -12.54
C CYS A 140 14.27 -10.34 -13.43
N GLY A 141 14.22 -9.06 -13.05
CA GLY A 141 13.43 -8.01 -13.69
C GLY A 141 12.04 -7.85 -13.08
N ASN A 142 11.22 -6.97 -13.65
CA ASN A 142 9.91 -6.63 -13.09
C ASN A 142 8.75 -6.56 -14.11
N ILE A 143 8.87 -7.11 -15.32
CA ILE A 143 7.76 -7.07 -16.31
C ILE A 143 6.56 -7.85 -15.73
N PRO A 144 5.33 -7.29 -15.70
CA PRO A 144 4.23 -7.96 -15.01
C PRO A 144 3.73 -9.20 -15.76
N THR A 145 3.27 -10.18 -15.00
CA THR A 145 2.65 -11.41 -15.49
C THR A 145 1.12 -11.29 -15.59
N VAL A 146 0.50 -12.10 -16.44
CA VAL A 146 -0.98 -12.25 -16.49
C VAL A 146 -1.57 -12.57 -15.11
N LYS A 147 -0.84 -13.26 -14.23
CA LYS A 147 -1.26 -13.53 -12.84
C LYS A 147 -1.31 -12.27 -12.00
N GLU A 148 -0.36 -11.35 -12.14
CA GLU A 148 -0.38 -10.06 -11.44
C GLU A 148 -1.50 -9.15 -11.93
N TRP A 149 -1.74 -9.07 -13.25
CA TRP A 149 -2.89 -8.36 -13.80
C TRP A 149 -4.20 -8.85 -13.20
N ASN A 150 -4.41 -10.18 -13.14
CA ASN A 150 -5.59 -10.76 -12.50
C ASN A 150 -5.66 -10.45 -10.99
N ASN A 151 -4.53 -10.39 -10.27
CA ASN A 151 -4.53 -10.00 -8.85
C ASN A 151 -4.89 -8.51 -8.66
N LEU A 152 -4.34 -7.63 -9.49
CA LEU A 152 -4.64 -6.20 -9.45
C LEU A 152 -6.09 -5.93 -9.83
N TRP A 153 -6.61 -6.58 -10.87
CA TRP A 153 -8.00 -6.49 -11.28
C TRP A 153 -8.98 -6.97 -10.21
N ARG A 154 -8.61 -7.97 -9.40
CA ARG A 154 -9.41 -8.36 -8.22
C ARG A 154 -9.42 -7.28 -7.14
N ALA A 155 -8.31 -6.57 -6.93
CA ALA A 155 -8.26 -5.42 -6.02
C ALA A 155 -9.08 -4.24 -6.58
N TRP A 156 -8.91 -3.92 -7.85
CA TRP A 156 -9.66 -2.86 -8.54
C TRP A 156 -11.16 -3.12 -8.51
N ASP A 157 -11.60 -4.34 -8.87
CA ASP A 157 -13.02 -4.69 -8.95
C ASP A 157 -13.67 -4.82 -7.57
N LEU A 158 -12.91 -5.20 -6.53
CA LEU A 158 -13.34 -5.10 -5.12
C LEU A 158 -13.61 -3.63 -4.74
N VAL A 159 -12.63 -2.75 -4.96
CA VAL A 159 -12.74 -1.34 -4.54
C VAL A 159 -13.74 -0.54 -5.39
N THR A 160 -13.89 -0.82 -6.69
CA THR A 160 -14.83 -0.09 -7.57
C THR A 160 -16.26 -0.64 -7.61
N ILE A 161 -16.43 -1.97 -7.60
CA ILE A 161 -17.74 -2.59 -7.89
C ILE A 161 -18.42 -3.15 -6.63
N GLN A 162 -17.66 -3.50 -5.59
CA GLN A 162 -18.22 -4.10 -4.36
C GLN A 162 -18.26 -3.11 -3.18
N MET A 163 -17.33 -2.14 -3.11
CA MET A 163 -17.25 -1.17 -2.01
C MET A 163 -17.99 0.16 -2.29
N ILE A 164 -18.43 0.39 -3.53
CA ILE A 164 -19.15 1.60 -3.96
C ILE A 164 -20.60 1.22 -4.31
N PRO A 165 -21.60 1.64 -3.52
CA PRO A 165 -23.00 1.50 -3.89
C PRO A 165 -23.34 2.26 -5.18
N GLN A 166 -24.39 1.83 -5.89
CA GLN A 166 -24.77 2.41 -7.18
C GLN A 166 -25.13 3.91 -7.05
N GLU A 167 -25.76 4.29 -5.94
CA GLU A 167 -26.09 5.68 -5.58
C GLU A 167 -24.86 6.55 -5.28
N MET A 168 -23.69 5.95 -5.03
CA MET A 168 -22.43 6.67 -4.82
C MET A 168 -21.60 6.86 -6.10
N LEU A 169 -21.92 6.17 -7.21
CA LEU A 169 -21.17 6.26 -8.46
C LEU A 169 -21.07 7.71 -8.98
N LEU A 170 -22.17 8.47 -8.88
CA LEU A 170 -22.23 9.85 -9.34
C LEU A 170 -21.91 10.90 -8.25
N GLN A 171 -21.61 10.46 -7.02
CA GLN A 171 -21.25 11.35 -5.92
C GLN A 171 -19.77 11.76 -5.97
N LYS A 172 -19.46 12.89 -5.32
CA LYS A 172 -18.09 13.35 -5.04
C LYS A 172 -17.83 13.33 -3.53
N PRO A 173 -17.26 12.24 -2.97
CA PRO A 173 -16.85 12.17 -1.55
C PRO A 173 -15.89 13.27 -1.08
N ILE A 174 -15.18 13.91 -1.99
CA ILE A 174 -14.32 15.10 -1.79
C ILE A 174 -14.60 16.01 -3.00
N ASP A 175 -14.97 17.28 -2.78
CA ASP A 175 -15.51 18.16 -3.84
C ASP A 175 -14.60 18.35 -5.06
N LEU A 176 -13.29 18.37 -4.81
CA LEU A 176 -12.26 18.59 -5.83
C LEU A 176 -11.97 17.35 -6.69
N ARG A 177 -12.75 16.28 -6.51
CA ARG A 177 -12.58 15.01 -7.22
C ARG A 177 -13.57 14.85 -8.36
N HIS A 178 -13.28 13.94 -9.28
CA HIS A 178 -14.30 13.38 -10.15
C HIS A 178 -15.33 12.57 -9.35
N LYS A 179 -16.47 12.31 -9.99
CA LYS A 179 -17.46 11.33 -9.54
C LYS A 179 -16.81 9.95 -9.49
N CYS A 180 -17.17 9.08 -8.54
CA CYS A 180 -16.61 7.73 -8.40
C CYS A 180 -16.62 6.90 -9.70
N LEU A 181 -17.64 7.09 -10.54
CA LEU A 181 -17.81 6.46 -11.86
C LEU A 181 -16.65 6.75 -12.84
N PHE A 182 -16.00 7.91 -12.74
CA PHE A 182 -14.91 8.32 -13.63
C PHE A 182 -13.74 7.33 -13.59
N TYR A 183 -13.31 6.90 -12.41
CA TYR A 183 -12.13 6.04 -12.27
C TYR A 183 -12.33 4.68 -12.95
N ILE A 184 -13.57 4.19 -12.96
CA ILE A 184 -13.96 2.92 -13.58
C ILE A 184 -13.74 2.97 -15.11
N GLY A 185 -13.88 4.15 -15.73
CA GLY A 185 -13.55 4.41 -17.15
C GLY A 185 -12.11 4.85 -17.38
N HIS A 186 -11.55 5.66 -16.48
CA HIS A 186 -10.20 6.21 -16.58
C HIS A 186 -9.11 5.14 -16.71
N ILE A 187 -9.08 4.15 -15.82
CA ILE A 187 -8.04 3.11 -15.81
C ILE A 187 -8.00 2.29 -17.11
N PRO A 188 -9.10 1.71 -17.63
CA PRO A 188 -9.05 1.03 -18.91
C PRO A 188 -8.76 1.99 -20.06
N THR A 189 -9.15 3.27 -20.00
CA THR A 189 -8.80 4.24 -21.05
C THR A 189 -7.29 4.51 -21.08
N PHE A 190 -6.66 4.76 -19.94
CA PHE A 190 -5.21 4.95 -19.85
C PHE A 190 -4.42 3.75 -20.38
N LEU A 191 -4.84 2.53 -20.00
CA LEU A 191 -4.27 1.27 -20.48
C LEU A 191 -4.44 1.11 -22.00
N ASP A 192 -5.64 1.32 -22.54
CA ASP A 192 -5.94 1.21 -23.97
C ASP A 192 -5.16 2.22 -24.82
N MET A 193 -4.95 3.44 -24.30
CA MET A 193 -4.16 4.48 -24.93
C MET A 193 -2.67 4.14 -24.98
N LEU A 194 -2.05 3.78 -23.85
CA LEU A 194 -0.61 3.44 -23.86
C LEU A 194 -0.32 2.14 -24.61
N LEU A 195 -1.21 1.15 -24.55
CA LEU A 195 -1.14 -0.02 -25.45
C LEU A 195 -1.20 0.42 -26.92
N SER A 196 -2.13 1.32 -27.29
CA SER A 196 -2.22 1.81 -28.68
C SER A 196 -0.96 2.57 -29.13
N LYS A 197 -0.29 3.31 -28.24
CA LYS A 197 1.02 3.93 -28.52
C LYS A 197 2.12 2.88 -28.71
N ALA A 198 2.18 1.86 -27.86
CA ALA A 198 3.28 0.88 -27.83
C ALA A 198 3.19 -0.22 -28.89
N ILE A 199 1.99 -0.70 -29.20
CA ILE A 199 1.78 -1.85 -30.11
C ILE A 199 0.99 -1.51 -31.39
N GLY A 200 0.46 -0.29 -31.48
CA GLY A 200 -0.45 0.16 -32.54
C GLY A 200 -1.90 -0.27 -32.33
N GLY A 201 -2.76 0.18 -33.25
CA GLY A 201 -4.20 -0.07 -33.24
C GLY A 201 -5.04 1.20 -33.03
N SER A 202 -6.36 1.04 -33.03
CA SER A 202 -7.32 2.08 -32.66
C SER A 202 -7.62 2.04 -31.16
N ALA A 203 -8.44 2.99 -30.69
CA ALA A 203 -9.16 2.85 -29.43
C ALA A 203 -10.04 1.58 -29.43
N THR A 204 -10.24 1.01 -28.24
CA THR A 204 -11.36 0.09 -27.97
C THR A 204 -12.66 0.89 -27.96
N GLU A 205 -13.75 0.34 -28.51
CA GLU A 205 -15.05 1.04 -28.53
C GLU A 205 -15.76 0.98 -27.16
N PRO A 206 -16.40 2.07 -26.68
CA PRO A 206 -16.67 3.33 -27.39
C PRO A 206 -15.45 4.27 -27.45
N SER A 207 -14.99 4.61 -28.66
CA SER A 207 -13.76 5.38 -28.87
C SER A 207 -13.80 6.83 -28.37
N TYR A 208 -15.00 7.37 -28.10
CA TYR A 208 -15.15 8.67 -27.42
C TYR A 208 -14.71 8.64 -25.94
N PHE A 209 -14.57 7.46 -25.33
CA PHE A 209 -14.09 7.32 -23.95
C PHE A 209 -12.70 7.91 -23.76
N TRP A 210 -11.82 7.85 -24.76
CA TRP A 210 -10.53 8.55 -24.70
C TRP A 210 -10.73 10.04 -24.36
N LYS A 211 -11.67 10.75 -24.98
CA LYS A 211 -11.89 12.19 -24.70
C LYS A 211 -12.33 12.49 -23.26
N ILE A 212 -13.18 11.64 -22.68
CA ILE A 212 -13.78 11.85 -21.35
C ILE A 212 -13.05 11.13 -20.21
N PHE A 213 -12.07 10.28 -20.50
CA PHE A 213 -11.37 9.44 -19.52
C PHE A 213 -9.84 9.40 -19.70
N GLU A 214 -9.25 10.01 -20.74
CA GLU A 214 -7.78 10.11 -20.93
C GLU A 214 -7.11 10.80 -19.76
N ARG A 215 -7.54 12.04 -19.47
CA ARG A 215 -6.85 12.93 -18.54
C ARG A 215 -7.81 13.26 -17.40
N GLY A 216 -7.47 12.79 -16.19
CA GLY A 216 -7.92 13.42 -14.96
C GLY A 216 -7.60 14.93 -14.97
N ILE A 217 -8.03 15.65 -13.93
CA ILE A 217 -8.35 17.08 -14.08
C ILE A 217 -7.07 18.02 -13.77
N ASP A 218 -6.91 19.02 -12.87
CA ASP A 218 -5.75 19.32 -11.91
C ASP A 218 -5.44 20.80 -11.49
N PRO A 219 -6.02 21.39 -10.43
CA PRO A 219 -5.64 22.71 -9.90
C PRO A 219 -4.55 22.63 -8.82
N HIS A 220 -3.80 23.71 -8.63
CA HIS A 220 -2.88 23.81 -7.50
C HIS A 220 -3.62 24.11 -6.19
N VAL A 221 -2.99 23.71 -5.07
CA VAL A 221 -3.38 24.04 -3.70
C VAL A 221 -3.45 25.56 -3.49
N ASP A 222 -2.43 26.28 -3.96
CA ASP A 222 -2.24 27.72 -3.66
C ASP A 222 -2.84 28.67 -4.72
N ASP A 223 -3.26 28.14 -5.86
CA ASP A 223 -3.79 28.92 -6.99
C ASP A 223 -4.89 28.11 -7.72
N PRO A 224 -6.18 28.34 -7.39
CA PRO A 224 -7.29 27.60 -7.99
C PRO A 224 -7.54 27.94 -9.46
N ASP A 225 -7.22 29.16 -9.90
CA ASP A 225 -7.46 29.59 -11.29
C ASP A 225 -6.44 28.96 -12.27
N HIS A 226 -5.29 28.49 -11.75
CA HIS A 226 -4.34 27.69 -12.52
C HIS A 226 -4.59 26.19 -12.34
N CYS A 227 -4.92 25.54 -13.45
CA CYS A 227 -5.24 24.13 -13.55
C CYS A 227 -4.52 23.51 -14.76
N HIS A 228 -3.86 22.36 -14.56
CA HIS A 228 -3.25 21.60 -15.65
C HIS A 228 -4.30 21.11 -16.65
N ASN A 229 -3.84 20.80 -17.87
CA ASN A 229 -4.69 20.36 -18.97
C ASN A 229 -5.48 19.09 -18.61
N HIS A 230 -6.66 18.86 -19.20
CA HIS A 230 -7.53 17.78 -18.76
C HIS A 230 -8.69 17.40 -19.70
N SER A 231 -9.40 16.27 -19.42
CA SER A 231 -10.57 15.81 -20.19
C SER A 231 -11.84 16.62 -19.94
N ASP A 232 -12.54 16.96 -21.03
CA ASP A 232 -13.89 17.55 -21.04
C ASP A 232 -14.95 16.55 -20.55
N VAL A 233 -15.07 16.34 -19.24
CA VAL A 233 -16.09 15.43 -18.67
C VAL A 233 -17.48 16.07 -18.56
N PRO A 234 -18.57 15.28 -18.73
CA PRO A 234 -19.94 15.79 -18.72
C PRO A 234 -20.33 16.46 -17.41
N GLU A 235 -21.06 17.58 -17.52
CA GLU A 235 -21.46 18.40 -16.37
C GLU A 235 -22.71 17.86 -15.68
N CYS A 236 -23.74 17.53 -16.46
CA CYS A 236 -24.98 16.91 -16.00
C CYS A 236 -24.76 15.44 -15.61
N ASP A 237 -25.67 14.87 -14.82
CA ASP A 237 -25.59 13.50 -14.33
C ASP A 237 -26.06 12.48 -15.38
N GLU A 238 -27.02 12.91 -16.20
CA GLU A 238 -27.69 12.15 -17.26
C GLU A 238 -26.79 11.90 -18.48
N ASP A 239 -25.76 12.74 -18.67
CA ASP A 239 -24.81 12.65 -19.78
C ASP A 239 -23.63 11.68 -19.50
N TRP A 240 -23.57 11.07 -18.31
CA TRP A 240 -22.52 10.09 -17.97
C TRP A 240 -22.79 8.72 -18.59
N PRO A 241 -21.77 8.03 -19.16
CA PRO A 241 -21.93 6.66 -19.66
C PRO A 241 -22.38 5.70 -18.55
N THR A 242 -23.28 4.76 -18.88
CA THR A 242 -23.76 3.78 -17.90
C THR A 242 -22.62 2.87 -17.42
N LEU A 243 -22.72 2.41 -16.16
CA LEU A 243 -21.74 1.49 -15.57
C LEU A 243 -21.51 0.24 -16.45
N ASP A 244 -22.57 -0.34 -17.02
CA ASP A 244 -22.49 -1.49 -17.93
C ASP A 244 -21.67 -1.19 -19.20
N THR A 245 -21.82 0.02 -19.76
CA THR A 245 -21.02 0.46 -20.93
C THR A 245 -19.54 0.58 -20.57
N ILE A 246 -19.25 1.14 -19.39
CA ILE A 246 -17.88 1.28 -18.86
C ILE A 246 -17.26 -0.09 -18.56
N ILE A 247 -18.00 -1.00 -17.93
CA ILE A 247 -17.56 -2.38 -17.67
C ILE A 247 -17.32 -3.14 -18.98
N SER A 248 -18.18 -2.96 -19.99
CA SER A 248 -18.02 -3.58 -21.32
C SER A 248 -16.72 -3.14 -21.99
N PHE A 249 -16.48 -1.82 -22.09
CA PHE A 249 -15.22 -1.25 -22.58
C PHE A 249 -14.01 -1.78 -21.80
N ARG A 250 -14.06 -1.70 -20.46
CA ARG A 250 -13.01 -2.19 -19.57
C ARG A 250 -12.66 -3.64 -19.82
N ASN A 251 -13.67 -4.51 -19.97
CA ASN A 251 -13.46 -5.93 -20.25
C ASN A 251 -12.86 -6.15 -21.66
N GLY A 252 -13.23 -5.31 -22.64
CA GLY A 252 -12.59 -5.27 -23.97
C GLY A 252 -11.10 -4.91 -23.90
N VAL A 253 -10.73 -3.87 -23.14
CA VAL A 253 -9.33 -3.48 -22.93
C VAL A 253 -8.55 -4.57 -22.19
N ARG A 254 -9.12 -5.19 -21.15
CA ARG A 254 -8.52 -6.34 -20.45
C ARG A 254 -8.30 -7.51 -21.41
N ALA A 255 -9.24 -7.80 -22.32
CA ALA A 255 -9.06 -8.82 -23.36
C ALA A 255 -7.98 -8.46 -24.38
N ARG A 256 -7.89 -7.19 -24.82
CA ARG A 256 -6.82 -6.68 -25.70
C ARG A 256 -5.44 -6.85 -25.06
N LEU A 257 -5.32 -6.60 -23.76
CA LEU A 257 -4.07 -6.85 -23.03
C LEU A 257 -3.71 -8.34 -22.98
N LEU A 258 -4.66 -9.23 -22.70
CA LEU A 258 -4.39 -10.68 -22.70
C LEU A 258 -3.97 -11.17 -24.09
N GLN A 259 -4.61 -10.66 -25.16
CA GLN A 259 -4.22 -10.97 -26.53
C GLN A 259 -2.78 -10.52 -26.87
N LEU A 260 -2.26 -9.46 -26.23
CA LEU A 260 -0.86 -9.06 -26.37
C LEU A 260 0.10 -10.10 -25.76
N TYR A 261 -0.22 -10.68 -24.60
CA TYR A 261 0.56 -11.79 -24.05
C TYR A 261 0.51 -13.02 -24.96
N ASP A 262 -0.67 -13.40 -25.45
CA ASP A 262 -0.83 -14.51 -26.40
C ASP A 262 -0.09 -14.28 -27.74
N ASP A 263 0.01 -13.03 -28.19
CA ASP A 263 0.74 -12.64 -29.41
C ASP A 263 2.26 -12.69 -29.22
N ILE A 264 2.76 -12.44 -28.01
CA ILE A 264 4.18 -12.54 -27.67
C ILE A 264 4.57 -14.00 -27.42
N ASP A 265 3.84 -14.73 -26.59
CA ASP A 265 4.06 -16.17 -26.33
C ASP A 265 3.87 -17.02 -27.61
N GLY A 266 2.97 -16.59 -28.50
CA GLY A 266 2.75 -17.17 -29.82
C GLY A 266 3.72 -16.71 -30.91
N GLY A 267 4.70 -15.83 -30.59
CA GLY A 267 5.72 -15.35 -31.52
C GLY A 267 5.23 -14.47 -32.68
N LYS A 268 3.99 -13.97 -32.62
CA LYS A 268 3.43 -13.02 -33.61
C LYS A 268 4.02 -11.61 -33.43
N ARG A 269 4.46 -11.29 -32.21
CA ARG A 269 5.04 -10.00 -31.81
C ARG A 269 6.24 -10.23 -30.90
N ALA A 270 7.29 -9.41 -31.05
CA ALA A 270 8.42 -9.42 -30.13
C ALA A 270 8.15 -8.53 -28.90
N LEU A 271 8.68 -8.95 -27.74
CA LEU A 271 8.69 -8.12 -26.53
C LEU A 271 9.85 -7.11 -26.60
N THR A 272 9.56 -5.86 -26.92
CA THR A 272 10.52 -4.74 -26.88
C THR A 272 10.57 -4.07 -25.51
N ARG A 273 11.62 -3.29 -25.23
CA ARG A 273 11.74 -2.44 -24.03
C ARG A 273 10.52 -1.52 -23.87
N ASN A 274 10.08 -0.87 -24.95
CA ASN A 274 8.91 0.00 -24.96
C ASN A 274 7.63 -0.74 -24.51
N ILE A 275 7.39 -1.96 -25.01
CA ILE A 275 6.25 -2.78 -24.61
C ILE A 275 6.39 -3.18 -23.12
N ALA A 276 7.58 -3.59 -22.70
CA ALA A 276 7.85 -3.96 -21.30
C ALA A 276 7.64 -2.79 -20.33
N ARG A 277 8.16 -1.59 -20.63
CA ARG A 277 7.91 -0.36 -19.86
C ARG A 277 6.43 -0.03 -19.84
N THR A 278 5.75 -0.07 -20.99
CA THR A 278 4.30 0.19 -21.09
C THR A 278 3.51 -0.73 -20.18
N LEU A 279 3.82 -2.02 -20.13
CA LEU A 279 3.19 -2.99 -19.23
C LEU A 279 3.46 -2.66 -17.75
N VAL A 280 4.69 -2.28 -17.38
CA VAL A 280 5.04 -1.89 -16.00
C VAL A 280 4.34 -0.60 -15.58
N MET A 281 4.45 0.47 -16.38
CA MET A 281 3.82 1.77 -16.11
C MET A 281 2.30 1.67 -15.99
N THR A 282 1.63 0.90 -16.85
CA THR A 282 0.17 0.76 -16.79
C THR A 282 -0.30 -0.06 -15.58
N LEU A 283 0.44 -1.10 -15.17
CA LEU A 283 0.15 -1.84 -13.93
C LEU A 283 0.39 -0.96 -12.69
N GLU A 284 1.49 -0.21 -12.67
CA GLU A 284 1.81 0.70 -11.57
C GLU A 284 0.85 1.89 -11.50
N HIS A 285 0.33 2.38 -12.64
CA HIS A 285 -0.73 3.37 -12.72
C HIS A 285 -2.07 2.86 -12.14
N GLU A 286 -2.55 1.68 -12.57
CA GLU A 286 -3.75 1.07 -11.98
C GLU A 286 -3.55 0.83 -10.48
N GLY A 287 -2.35 0.40 -10.05
CA GLY A 287 -1.95 0.28 -8.64
C GLY A 287 -2.03 1.59 -7.85
N PHE A 288 -1.47 2.69 -8.38
CA PHE A 288 -1.54 4.02 -7.77
C PHE A 288 -2.98 4.51 -7.60
N HIS A 289 -3.90 4.16 -8.50
CA HIS A 289 -5.30 4.57 -8.38
C HIS A 289 -6.15 3.67 -7.44
N VAL A 290 -5.82 2.38 -7.25
CA VAL A 290 -6.41 1.62 -6.13
C VAL A 290 -5.99 2.27 -4.81
N GLU A 291 -4.73 2.68 -4.73
CA GLU A 291 -4.17 3.40 -3.60
C GLU A 291 -4.60 4.90 -3.59
N VAL A 292 -3.67 5.79 -3.94
CA VAL A 292 -3.63 7.21 -3.61
C VAL A 292 -2.68 7.97 -4.55
N ARG A 293 -3.19 9.03 -5.18
CA ARG A 293 -2.50 10.20 -5.78
C ARG A 293 -3.45 11.43 -5.62
N SER A 294 -3.02 12.70 -5.42
CA SER A 294 -3.85 13.97 -5.51
C SER A 294 -3.30 15.30 -4.93
N ASN A 295 -3.96 16.43 -5.29
CA ASN A 295 -3.80 17.77 -4.69
C ASN A 295 -5.15 18.50 -4.41
N THR A 296 -5.20 19.52 -3.51
CA THR A 296 -6.41 20.32 -3.10
C THR A 296 -6.09 21.53 -2.20
N LEU A 297 -6.72 22.69 -2.44
CA LEU A 297 -7.24 23.58 -1.36
C LEU A 297 -8.54 24.31 -1.80
N THR A 298 -9.10 25.17 -0.93
CA THR A 298 -10.53 25.53 -0.97
C THR A 298 -10.80 27.02 -0.75
N LEU A 299 -11.54 27.68 -1.68
CA LEU A 299 -12.68 28.58 -1.37
C LEU A 299 -13.38 29.14 -2.62
N SER A 300 -14.67 29.49 -2.46
CA SER A 300 -15.45 30.42 -3.31
C SER A 300 -15.72 30.09 -4.80
N ARG A 301 -16.76 29.27 -5.05
CA ARG A 301 -17.67 29.34 -6.23
C ARG A 301 -17.02 29.53 -7.62
N LYS A 302 -16.38 28.48 -8.16
CA LYS A 302 -16.53 28.10 -9.58
C LYS A 302 -16.11 26.64 -9.81
N VAL A 303 -16.47 26.10 -10.97
CA VAL A 303 -16.21 24.70 -11.32
C VAL A 303 -14.72 24.54 -11.63
N LEU A 304 -14.01 23.94 -10.68
CA LEU A 304 -12.61 23.52 -10.79
C LEU A 304 -12.50 22.04 -10.43
N ARG A 305 -11.43 21.42 -10.90
CA ARG A 305 -11.50 20.08 -11.45
C ARG A 305 -10.08 19.46 -11.38
N SER A 306 -9.78 18.37 -10.60
CA SER A 306 -8.40 17.84 -10.32
C SER A 306 -7.87 16.51 -10.96
N TYR A 307 -6.56 16.29 -11.27
CA TYR A 307 -6.01 14.93 -11.58
C TYR A 307 -5.63 14.30 -10.25
N ASP A 308 -4.89 13.21 -10.40
CA ASP A 308 -4.22 12.35 -9.44
C ASP A 308 -5.22 11.94 -8.39
N GLN A 309 -5.94 10.82 -8.52
CA GLN A 309 -7.10 10.61 -7.63
C GLN A 309 -7.17 9.23 -7.01
N THR A 310 -6.90 9.25 -5.70
CA THR A 310 -7.23 8.24 -4.71
C THR A 310 -8.65 7.69 -4.95
N LEU A 311 -8.81 6.39 -5.15
CA LEU A 311 -10.14 5.82 -4.94
C LEU A 311 -10.35 5.52 -3.46
N LEU A 312 -9.41 4.83 -2.81
CA LEU A 312 -9.61 4.39 -1.42
C LEU A 312 -9.67 5.54 -0.41
N TYR A 313 -8.89 6.62 -0.57
CA TYR A 313 -8.96 7.74 0.37
C TYR A 313 -10.26 8.56 0.22
N MET A 314 -10.81 8.69 -0.99
CA MET A 314 -12.16 9.21 -1.20
C MET A 314 -13.21 8.35 -0.46
N LEU A 315 -13.07 7.03 -0.52
CA LEU A 315 -14.00 6.10 0.10
C LEU A 315 -13.97 6.15 1.64
N ILE A 316 -12.81 6.36 2.30
CA ILE A 316 -12.79 6.54 3.78
C ILE A 316 -13.50 7.83 4.26
N GLN A 317 -13.74 8.81 3.38
CA GLN A 317 -14.54 9.99 3.75
C GLN A 317 -16.03 9.65 3.92
N ARG A 318 -16.48 8.53 3.33
CA ARG A 318 -17.86 8.03 3.37
C ARG A 318 -18.01 6.64 4.02
N ALA A 319 -16.93 6.05 4.53
CA ALA A 319 -16.99 4.79 5.27
C ALA A 319 -17.87 4.95 6.53
N GLY A 320 -18.76 3.98 6.77
CA GLY A 320 -19.80 4.08 7.80
C GLY A 320 -21.03 4.94 7.45
N SER A 321 -20.99 5.71 6.35
CA SER A 321 -22.09 6.59 5.90
C SER A 321 -22.43 6.44 4.41
N GLY A 322 -21.96 5.38 3.76
CA GLY A 322 -22.25 5.05 2.35
C GLY A 322 -21.27 4.03 1.77
N THR A 323 -19.96 4.26 1.91
CA THR A 323 -18.95 3.29 1.47
C THR A 323 -19.07 2.00 2.27
N LEU A 324 -19.08 0.88 1.56
CA LEU A 324 -19.11 -0.46 2.16
C LEU A 324 -17.69 -0.92 2.49
N SER A 325 -17.54 -1.65 3.59
CA SER A 325 -16.30 -2.33 3.95
C SER A 325 -15.93 -3.39 2.90
N PRO A 326 -14.63 -3.72 2.72
CA PRO A 326 -14.19 -4.70 1.74
C PRO A 326 -14.86 -6.07 1.97
N SER A 327 -15.65 -6.51 0.98
CA SER A 327 -16.41 -7.77 1.02
C SER A 327 -15.48 -9.00 1.09
N GLY A 328 -15.86 -9.98 1.91
CA GLY A 328 -15.07 -11.19 2.11
C GLY A 328 -13.75 -10.98 2.86
N PHE A 329 -13.68 -9.93 3.68
CA PHE A 329 -12.67 -9.73 4.73
C PHE A 329 -13.36 -9.63 6.08
N THR A 330 -12.74 -10.20 7.11
CA THR A 330 -13.23 -10.08 8.49
C THR A 330 -13.04 -8.65 8.99
N ALA A 331 -14.04 -8.10 9.68
CA ALA A 331 -13.93 -6.80 10.31
C ALA A 331 -12.84 -6.83 11.42
N PRO A 332 -11.97 -5.81 11.54
CA PRO A 332 -10.88 -5.84 12.52
C PRO A 332 -11.42 -5.90 13.96
N PRO A 333 -10.98 -6.85 14.80
CA PRO A 333 -11.42 -6.94 16.19
C PRO A 333 -10.72 -5.88 17.04
N TRP A 334 -11.14 -4.62 16.90
CA TRP A 334 -10.43 -3.43 17.37
C TRP A 334 -9.96 -3.48 18.83
N HIS A 335 -10.78 -3.97 19.76
CA HIS A 335 -10.38 -4.08 21.17
C HIS A 335 -9.25 -5.09 21.41
N LEU A 336 -9.24 -6.20 20.67
CA LEU A 336 -8.17 -7.21 20.75
C LEU A 336 -6.91 -6.74 20.02
N LEU A 337 -7.07 -6.05 18.89
CA LEU A 337 -5.97 -5.40 18.19
C LEU A 337 -5.32 -4.29 19.02
N LYS A 338 -6.12 -3.48 19.74
CA LYS A 338 -5.62 -2.50 20.71
C LYS A 338 -4.79 -3.18 21.79
N GLN A 339 -5.27 -4.27 22.40
CA GLN A 339 -4.47 -5.04 23.36
C GLN A 339 -3.19 -5.61 22.72
N GLN A 340 -3.23 -6.02 21.44
CA GLN A 340 -2.04 -6.45 20.70
C GLN A 340 -1.01 -5.33 20.49
N TRP A 341 -1.48 -4.09 20.36
CA TRP A 341 -0.64 -2.91 20.17
C TRP A 341 -0.13 -2.32 21.48
N ASP A 342 -0.95 -2.28 22.53
CA ASP A 342 -0.58 -1.79 23.86
C ASP A 342 0.49 -2.67 24.51
N ALA A 343 0.57 -3.96 24.13
CA ALA A 343 1.66 -4.88 24.51
C ALA A 343 3.00 -4.62 23.78
N THR A 344 3.06 -3.68 22.83
CA THR A 344 4.31 -3.32 22.15
C THR A 344 5.24 -2.62 23.13
N PRO A 345 6.45 -3.15 23.42
CA PRO A 345 7.39 -2.44 24.27
C PRO A 345 7.79 -1.07 23.67
N PRO A 346 8.15 -0.09 24.51
CA PRO A 346 8.71 1.18 24.02
C PRO A 346 10.07 0.93 23.34
N PRO A 347 10.54 1.87 22.49
CA PRO A 347 11.87 1.78 21.92
C PRO A 347 12.96 1.89 23.00
N SER A 348 14.09 1.22 22.78
CA SER A 348 15.23 1.21 23.72
C SER A 348 15.90 2.57 23.89
N THR A 349 15.73 3.45 22.90
CA THR A 349 16.11 4.87 22.91
C THR A 349 14.98 5.72 22.32
N GLU A 350 14.97 7.03 22.55
CA GLU A 350 13.99 7.92 21.90
C GLU A 350 14.24 8.06 20.38
N TYR A 351 15.51 8.02 19.98
CA TYR A 351 15.98 8.22 18.61
C TYR A 351 17.19 7.34 18.28
N VAL A 352 17.42 7.13 16.99
CA VAL A 352 18.61 6.50 16.42
C VAL A 352 19.54 7.55 15.82
N THR A 353 20.85 7.33 15.84
CA THR A 353 21.82 8.15 15.11
C THR A 353 22.22 7.48 13.80
N LEU A 354 22.16 8.21 12.70
CA LEU A 354 22.52 7.75 11.36
C LEU A 354 23.62 8.63 10.75
N GLY A 355 24.38 8.03 9.82
CA GLY A 355 25.42 8.69 9.05
C GLY A 355 26.76 8.95 9.76
N PRO A 356 27.73 9.57 9.07
CA PRO A 356 27.63 9.99 7.67
C PRO A 356 27.67 8.78 6.74
N ALA A 357 26.98 8.85 5.61
CA ALA A 357 26.88 7.75 4.66
C ALA A 357 26.69 8.24 3.23
N THR A 358 27.15 7.47 2.26
CA THR A 358 26.78 7.65 0.85
C THR A 358 25.52 6.84 0.55
N VAL A 359 24.47 7.52 0.11
CA VAL A 359 23.19 6.92 -0.29
C VAL A 359 23.09 6.90 -1.81
N ILE A 360 22.63 5.79 -2.36
CA ILE A 360 22.37 5.63 -3.80
C ILE A 360 20.87 5.84 -4.04
N LEU A 361 20.48 6.86 -4.79
CA LEU A 361 19.09 7.11 -5.20
C LEU A 361 18.88 6.72 -6.67
N GLY A 362 17.68 6.29 -7.02
CA GLY A 362 17.30 5.92 -8.39
C GLY A 362 17.92 4.63 -8.93
N HIS A 363 17.62 4.31 -10.18
CA HIS A 363 18.19 3.21 -10.98
C HIS A 363 18.52 3.68 -12.41
N ASP A 364 19.19 2.84 -13.21
CA ASP A 364 19.60 3.19 -14.57
C ASP A 364 18.65 2.58 -15.63
N ASP A 365 17.45 3.15 -15.77
CA ASP A 365 16.46 2.72 -16.78
C ASP A 365 15.74 3.90 -17.47
N SER A 366 16.49 4.70 -18.23
CA SER A 366 15.92 5.79 -19.04
C SER A 366 15.01 5.25 -20.15
N GLU A 367 13.84 5.88 -20.35
CA GLU A 367 12.95 5.60 -21.48
C GLU A 367 13.62 5.85 -22.85
N GLY A 368 14.59 6.78 -22.92
CA GLY A 368 15.34 7.05 -24.14
C GLY A 368 16.11 5.85 -24.69
N ASP A 369 16.45 4.88 -23.83
CA ASP A 369 17.12 3.63 -24.22
C ASP A 369 16.16 2.63 -24.90
N ASP A 370 14.84 2.79 -24.76
CA ASP A 370 13.85 1.83 -25.29
C ASP A 370 13.79 1.81 -26.81
N PHE A 371 14.22 2.89 -27.45
CA PHE A 371 14.18 3.10 -28.91
C PHE A 371 15.56 2.98 -29.58
N LEU A 372 16.63 2.68 -28.81
CA LEU A 372 17.96 2.51 -29.38
C LEU A 372 18.08 1.12 -30.05
N PRO A 373 18.47 1.00 -31.33
CA PRO A 373 18.43 -0.28 -32.06
C PRO A 373 19.25 -1.42 -31.45
N ASP A 374 20.29 -1.12 -30.65
CA ASP A 374 21.06 -2.14 -29.96
C ASP A 374 20.42 -2.58 -28.63
N LYS A 375 19.49 -1.80 -28.06
CA LYS A 375 18.85 -2.03 -26.74
C LYS A 375 17.37 -2.42 -26.81
N GLU A 376 16.62 -1.94 -27.82
CA GLU A 376 15.16 -2.12 -27.99
C GLU A 376 14.70 -3.55 -27.71
N MET A 377 15.38 -4.54 -28.27
CA MET A 377 15.03 -5.96 -28.19
C MET A 377 15.47 -6.65 -26.88
N ARG A 378 16.20 -5.96 -25.99
CA ARG A 378 16.77 -6.56 -24.75
C ARG A 378 15.86 -6.36 -23.55
N ALA A 379 14.56 -6.68 -23.69
CA ALA A 379 13.55 -6.29 -22.70
C ALA A 379 13.64 -7.06 -21.37
N GLU A 380 14.04 -8.34 -21.41
CA GLU A 380 14.03 -9.25 -20.26
C GLU A 380 15.12 -8.95 -19.22
N GLY A 381 14.89 -9.34 -17.96
CA GLY A 381 15.88 -9.23 -16.88
C GLY A 381 16.08 -7.82 -16.30
N ARG A 382 15.21 -6.86 -16.63
CA ARG A 382 15.30 -5.46 -16.18
C ARG A 382 14.20 -5.08 -15.19
N GLU A 383 14.57 -4.20 -14.27
CA GLU A 383 13.62 -3.40 -13.49
C GLU A 383 13.34 -2.12 -14.28
N TYR A 384 12.09 -1.92 -14.70
CA TYR A 384 11.61 -0.67 -15.28
C TYR A 384 11.03 0.23 -14.19
N GLY A 385 11.17 1.54 -14.35
CA GLY A 385 10.59 2.55 -13.46
C GLY A 385 10.07 3.77 -14.21
N TRP A 386 9.65 4.76 -13.42
CA TRP A 386 9.20 6.07 -13.89
C TRP A 386 10.39 6.98 -14.19
N ASP A 387 10.17 8.01 -15.02
CA ASP A 387 11.23 8.93 -15.46
C ASP A 387 11.95 9.65 -14.30
N ASN A 388 11.22 9.99 -13.24
CA ASN A 388 11.79 10.61 -12.03
C ASN A 388 12.67 9.69 -11.16
N GLU A 389 12.74 8.38 -11.46
CA GLU A 389 13.60 7.40 -10.79
C GLU A 389 14.98 7.25 -11.46
N SER A 390 15.17 7.76 -12.68
CA SER A 390 16.38 7.55 -13.49
C SER A 390 17.11 8.85 -13.83
N PRO A 391 18.47 8.88 -13.84
CA PRO A 391 19.40 7.77 -13.58
C PRO A 391 19.74 7.59 -12.10
N THR A 392 20.59 6.59 -11.81
CA THR A 392 21.22 6.42 -10.50
C THR A 392 22.11 7.61 -10.13
N ARG A 393 21.96 8.12 -8.90
CA ARG A 393 22.75 9.23 -8.34
C ARG A 393 23.26 8.91 -6.93
N GLN A 394 24.48 9.32 -6.62
CA GLN A 394 25.07 9.17 -5.27
C GLN A 394 24.97 10.48 -4.51
N VAL A 395 24.49 10.42 -3.26
CA VAL A 395 24.32 11.59 -2.38
C VAL A 395 25.00 11.33 -1.04
N GLN A 396 25.74 12.31 -0.54
CA GLN A 396 26.35 12.23 0.80
C GLN A 396 25.37 12.75 1.85
N VAL A 397 25.16 11.96 2.90
CA VAL A 397 24.33 12.29 4.06
C VAL A 397 25.22 12.55 5.26
N GLY A 398 24.93 13.62 6.01
CA GLY A 398 25.64 14.00 7.23
C GLY A 398 25.33 13.09 8.43
N LYS A 399 25.71 13.52 9.63
CA LYS A 399 25.23 12.91 10.86
C LYS A 399 23.91 13.54 11.28
N PHE A 400 22.92 12.72 11.58
CA PHE A 400 21.62 13.18 12.10
C PHE A 400 21.02 12.15 13.07
N ARG A 401 20.05 12.59 13.85
CA ARG A 401 19.19 11.74 14.69
C ARG A 401 17.83 11.60 14.03
N ALA A 402 17.25 10.41 14.04
CA ALA A 402 15.88 10.17 13.61
C ALA A 402 15.05 9.59 14.76
N ALA A 403 13.82 10.05 14.92
CA ALA A 403 12.84 9.36 15.75
C ALA A 403 12.63 7.94 15.21
N TRP A 404 12.48 6.94 16.08
CA TRP A 404 12.29 5.56 15.64
C TRP A 404 10.98 5.36 14.87
N ARG A 405 9.89 5.96 15.35
CA ARG A 405 8.55 5.87 14.78
C ARG A 405 8.21 7.17 14.01
N PRO A 406 7.32 7.11 13.00
CA PRO A 406 6.59 8.28 12.53
C PRO A 406 5.72 8.86 13.66
N VAL A 407 5.33 10.13 13.53
CA VAL A 407 4.45 10.83 14.48
C VAL A 407 3.11 10.11 14.59
N THR A 408 2.69 9.79 15.80
CA THR A 408 1.43 9.07 16.07
C THR A 408 0.22 10.00 16.21
N ASN A 409 -0.99 9.45 16.07
CA ASN A 409 -2.23 10.21 16.30
C ASN A 409 -2.29 10.80 17.71
N GLN A 410 -1.88 10.06 18.75
CA GLN A 410 -1.87 10.54 20.14
C GLN A 410 -0.92 11.73 20.32
N GLU A 411 0.27 11.66 19.73
CA GLU A 411 1.26 12.75 19.81
C GLU A 411 0.79 14.00 19.06
N PHE A 412 0.19 13.82 17.88
CA PHE A 412 -0.37 14.94 17.12
C PHE A 412 -1.64 15.51 17.76
N PHE A 413 -2.45 14.70 18.44
CA PHE A 413 -3.64 15.14 19.18
C PHE A 413 -3.27 16.08 20.33
N ALA A 414 -2.16 15.80 21.04
CA ALA A 414 -1.60 16.69 22.05
C ALA A 414 -1.09 18.03 21.47
N PHE A 415 -0.70 18.08 20.18
CA PHE A 415 -0.30 19.30 19.48
C PHE A 415 -1.51 20.08 18.92
N TYR A 416 -2.51 19.37 18.37
CA TYR A 416 -3.78 19.93 17.92
C TYR A 416 -4.54 20.61 19.07
N THR A 417 -4.66 19.95 20.22
CA THR A 417 -5.44 20.44 21.38
C THR A 417 -4.89 21.70 22.04
N VAL A 418 -3.63 22.08 21.80
CA VAL A 418 -3.09 23.40 22.18
C VAL A 418 -3.25 24.47 21.08
N GLY A 419 -4.12 24.22 20.10
CA GLY A 419 -4.49 25.18 19.05
C GLY A 419 -3.44 25.41 17.97
N SER A 420 -2.55 24.42 17.74
CA SER A 420 -1.38 24.57 16.86
C SER A 420 -1.50 23.91 15.47
N ALA A 421 -2.67 23.34 15.13
CA ALA A 421 -2.96 22.72 13.84
C ALA A 421 -4.47 22.77 13.50
N GLU A 422 -4.83 22.54 12.23
CA GLU A 422 -6.21 22.21 11.86
C GLU A 422 -6.58 20.76 12.24
N LEU A 423 -7.86 20.41 12.16
CA LEU A 423 -8.30 19.01 12.22
C LEU A 423 -7.83 18.27 10.95
N PRO A 424 -7.01 17.20 11.05
CA PRO A 424 -6.57 16.40 9.92
C PRO A 424 -7.74 15.77 9.16
N LYS A 425 -7.66 15.67 7.83
CA LYS A 425 -8.77 15.09 7.03
C LYS A 425 -8.79 13.56 7.07
N SER A 426 -7.84 12.94 7.78
CA SER A 426 -7.88 11.55 8.25
C SER A 426 -8.73 11.35 9.51
N TRP A 427 -9.12 12.43 10.20
CA TRP A 427 -9.97 12.38 11.38
C TRP A 427 -11.40 12.85 11.05
N VAL A 428 -12.30 12.67 12.00
CA VAL A 428 -13.68 13.16 11.97
C VAL A 428 -14.12 13.46 13.40
N GLU A 429 -14.94 14.48 13.59
CA GLU A 429 -15.65 14.71 14.84
C GLU A 429 -17.09 14.18 14.69
N GLU A 430 -17.49 13.28 15.58
CA GLU A 430 -18.83 12.67 15.59
C GLU A 430 -19.28 12.56 17.05
N ASP A 431 -20.51 12.99 17.34
CA ASP A 431 -21.11 12.95 18.69
C ASP A 431 -20.32 13.71 19.77
N GLY A 432 -19.39 14.58 19.36
CA GLY A 432 -18.45 15.31 20.22
C GLY A 432 -17.13 14.58 20.48
N GLU A 433 -16.91 13.41 19.87
CA GLU A 433 -15.66 12.65 19.93
C GLU A 433 -14.88 12.75 18.62
N ILE A 434 -13.56 12.96 18.71
CA ILE A 434 -12.65 12.92 17.56
C ILE A 434 -12.22 11.47 17.32
N LYS A 435 -12.54 10.95 16.13
CA LYS A 435 -12.31 9.58 15.68
C LYS A 435 -11.38 9.58 14.45
N VAL A 436 -10.64 8.50 14.22
CA VAL A 436 -9.78 8.31 13.04
C VAL A 436 -10.53 7.52 11.97
N ARG A 437 -10.54 8.02 10.73
CA ARG A 437 -11.25 7.38 9.61
C ARG A 437 -10.51 6.13 9.14
N THR A 438 -11.24 5.03 8.95
CA THR A 438 -10.75 3.81 8.29
C THR A 438 -11.77 3.36 7.24
N ILE A 439 -11.41 2.37 6.41
CA ILE A 439 -12.35 1.78 5.45
C ILE A 439 -13.47 0.95 6.09
N TYR A 440 -13.31 0.61 7.38
CA TYR A 440 -14.34 -0.03 8.20
C TYR A 440 -15.18 0.99 8.99
N GLY A 441 -15.02 2.29 8.69
CA GLY A 441 -15.66 3.40 9.40
C GLY A 441 -14.73 4.13 10.38
N PRO A 442 -15.24 5.13 11.10
CA PRO A 442 -14.51 5.84 12.15
C PRO A 442 -14.16 4.94 13.34
N VAL A 443 -12.94 5.07 13.85
CA VAL A 443 -12.41 4.32 14.99
C VAL A 443 -11.99 5.30 16.08
N ALA A 444 -12.33 5.02 17.35
CA ALA A 444 -12.04 5.90 18.47
C ALA A 444 -10.53 6.14 18.68
N MET A 445 -10.19 7.32 19.19
CA MET A 445 -8.80 7.78 19.33
C MET A 445 -7.96 6.93 20.31
N ASP A 446 -8.58 6.19 21.24
CA ASP A 446 -7.88 5.30 22.18
C ASP A 446 -7.32 4.03 21.50
N ILE A 447 -8.03 3.53 20.47
CA ILE A 447 -7.62 2.41 19.61
C ILE A 447 -6.62 2.90 18.56
N ALA A 448 -6.88 4.06 17.97
CA ALA A 448 -6.04 4.63 16.91
C ALA A 448 -4.80 5.39 17.40
N ALA A 449 -4.65 5.57 18.73
CA ALA A 449 -3.64 6.37 19.40
C ALA A 449 -2.21 6.17 18.86
N GLY A 450 -1.77 4.91 18.78
CA GLY A 450 -0.42 4.54 18.34
C GLY A 450 -0.22 4.41 16.83
N TRP A 451 -1.28 4.56 16.02
CA TRP A 451 -1.12 4.58 14.55
C TRP A 451 -0.45 5.89 14.11
N PRO A 452 0.32 5.91 13.01
CA PRO A 452 0.81 7.14 12.42
C PRO A 452 -0.33 8.12 12.10
N VAL A 453 -0.10 9.42 12.32
CA VAL A 453 -1.00 10.48 11.86
C VAL A 453 -0.82 10.72 10.37
N LEU A 454 -1.89 11.17 9.71
CA LEU A 454 -1.96 11.44 8.27
C LEU A 454 -2.44 12.87 8.06
N THR A 455 -1.55 13.78 7.67
CA THR A 455 -1.92 15.19 7.47
C THR A 455 -0.92 15.92 6.57
N THR A 456 -1.13 17.23 6.38
CA THR A 456 -0.34 18.09 5.49
C THR A 456 1.15 18.13 5.87
N TYR A 457 1.99 18.50 4.90
CA TYR A 457 3.41 18.76 5.13
C TYR A 457 3.60 19.91 6.14
N GLU A 458 2.78 20.96 6.04
CA GLU A 458 2.90 22.17 6.87
C GLU A 458 2.59 21.87 8.35
N ASP A 459 1.53 21.09 8.63
CA ASP A 459 1.20 20.59 9.97
C ASP A 459 2.35 19.79 10.59
N LEU A 460 2.90 18.83 9.84
CA LEU A 460 3.96 17.94 10.34
C LEU A 460 5.32 18.65 10.44
N MET A 461 5.57 19.65 9.61
CA MET A 461 6.70 20.56 9.76
C MET A 461 6.53 21.47 11.00
N ALA A 462 5.33 21.97 11.29
CA ALA A 462 5.04 22.74 12.49
C ALA A 462 5.20 21.89 13.76
N TYR A 463 4.69 20.66 13.73
CA TYR A 463 4.90 19.66 14.77
C TYR A 463 6.40 19.39 14.99
N ALA A 464 7.17 19.12 13.93
CA ALA A 464 8.61 18.85 14.02
C ALA A 464 9.38 20.03 14.64
N LYS A 465 9.05 21.26 14.23
CA LYS A 465 9.61 22.49 14.82
C LYS A 465 9.27 22.62 16.32
N SER A 466 8.07 22.22 16.74
CA SER A 466 7.70 22.20 18.17
C SER A 466 8.53 21.22 19.01
N LYS A 467 9.08 20.17 18.38
CA LYS A 467 10.04 19.22 18.97
C LYS A 467 11.50 19.64 18.81
N GLY A 468 11.77 20.88 18.37
CA GLY A 468 13.13 21.38 18.12
C GLY A 468 13.85 20.69 16.95
N GLY A 469 13.11 20.00 16.09
CA GLY A 469 13.64 19.25 14.94
C GLY A 469 13.03 19.71 13.62
N ARG A 470 13.21 18.88 12.60
CA ARG A 470 12.73 19.09 11.22
C ARG A 470 12.21 17.78 10.62
N LEU A 471 11.67 17.86 9.41
CA LEU A 471 11.40 16.68 8.58
C LEU A 471 12.70 16.25 7.86
N PRO A 472 12.88 14.96 7.50
CA PRO A 472 14.06 14.49 6.79
C PRO A 472 14.12 15.03 5.36
N THR A 473 15.29 14.98 4.75
CA THR A 473 15.47 15.07 3.27
C THR A 473 15.25 13.69 2.61
N GLU A 474 15.04 13.65 1.30
CA GLU A 474 14.95 12.40 0.50
C GLU A 474 16.08 11.40 0.82
N PRO A 475 17.38 11.77 0.79
CA PRO A 475 18.47 10.82 1.08
C PRO A 475 18.56 10.44 2.57
N GLU A 476 18.18 11.30 3.51
CA GLU A 476 18.14 10.95 4.96
C GLU A 476 17.05 9.92 5.26
N LEU A 477 15.85 10.13 4.70
CA LEU A 477 14.75 9.17 4.83
C LEU A 477 15.09 7.86 4.11
N ARG A 478 15.69 7.92 2.92
CA ARG A 478 16.15 6.72 2.20
C ARG A 478 17.20 5.95 3.01
N LEU A 479 18.13 6.62 3.70
CA LEU A 479 19.10 5.96 4.60
C LEU A 479 18.40 5.27 5.79
N PHE A 480 17.42 5.93 6.41
CA PHE A 480 16.63 5.30 7.48
C PHE A 480 15.89 4.06 6.97
N LEU A 481 15.21 4.16 5.82
CA LEU A 481 14.47 3.06 5.22
C LEU A 481 15.39 1.91 4.74
N ASP A 482 16.57 2.22 4.18
CA ASP A 482 17.57 1.20 3.81
C ASP A 482 18.13 0.43 5.02
N THR A 483 18.10 1.03 6.21
CA THR A 483 18.65 0.43 7.43
C THR A 483 17.58 -0.29 8.26
N TYR A 484 16.36 0.26 8.33
CA TYR A 484 15.35 -0.12 9.33
C TYR A 484 13.94 -0.43 8.80
N ASP A 485 13.69 -0.38 7.48
CA ASP A 485 12.42 -0.85 6.95
C ASP A 485 12.29 -2.38 7.08
N VAL A 486 11.12 -2.81 7.55
CA VAL A 486 10.71 -4.21 7.61
C VAL A 486 10.38 -4.74 6.21
N GLY A 487 9.81 -3.89 5.34
CA GLY A 487 9.32 -4.26 4.02
C GLY A 487 8.14 -5.25 4.04
N TYR A 488 7.50 -5.48 2.89
CA TYR A 488 6.33 -6.37 2.81
C TYR A 488 6.65 -7.82 3.24
N GLU A 489 7.88 -8.30 2.99
CA GLU A 489 8.30 -9.65 3.37
C GLU A 489 8.68 -9.80 4.84
N GLY A 490 9.17 -8.75 5.49
CA GLY A 490 9.51 -8.79 6.90
C GLY A 490 8.30 -8.70 7.84
N GLY A 491 7.09 -8.51 7.31
CA GLY A 491 5.85 -8.31 8.09
C GLY A 491 5.17 -6.96 7.89
N GLY A 492 5.74 -6.06 7.08
CA GLY A 492 5.26 -4.69 6.88
C GLY A 492 3.78 -4.59 6.45
N ASN A 493 3.12 -3.53 6.89
CA ASN A 493 1.73 -3.23 6.59
C ASN A 493 1.62 -2.50 5.24
N THR A 494 1.84 -3.22 4.14
CA THR A 494 1.59 -2.73 2.77
C THR A 494 0.74 -3.75 2.02
N GLY A 495 0.43 -3.52 0.74
CA GLY A 495 -0.25 -4.49 -0.12
C GLY A 495 -1.62 -4.95 0.40
N PHE A 496 -2.38 -4.05 1.03
CA PHE A 496 -3.68 -4.30 1.67
C PHE A 496 -3.64 -5.36 2.79
N ARG A 497 -2.47 -5.60 3.41
CA ARG A 497 -2.31 -6.64 4.45
C ARG A 497 -3.26 -6.51 5.63
N ASN A 498 -3.68 -5.28 6.00
CA ASN A 498 -4.66 -5.06 7.05
C ASN A 498 -5.90 -4.26 6.64
N TRP A 499 -5.90 -3.57 5.49
CA TRP A 499 -6.92 -2.57 5.10
C TRP A 499 -7.11 -1.39 6.07
N HIS A 500 -6.27 -1.26 7.09
CA HIS A 500 -6.23 -0.13 8.02
C HIS A 500 -4.79 0.19 8.47
N PRO A 501 -4.54 1.38 9.05
CA PRO A 501 -3.28 1.68 9.71
C PRO A 501 -3.01 0.73 10.89
N VAL A 502 -1.73 0.56 11.24
CA VAL A 502 -1.27 -0.12 12.46
C VAL A 502 -0.14 0.70 13.08
N PRO A 503 0.20 0.52 14.36
CA PRO A 503 1.33 1.22 14.96
C PRO A 503 2.66 0.85 14.30
N ALA A 504 3.56 1.83 14.26
CA ALA A 504 4.95 1.60 13.87
C ALA A 504 5.71 0.79 14.92
N THR A 505 6.65 -0.03 14.45
CA THR A 505 7.41 -0.95 15.31
C THR A 505 8.37 -0.22 16.24
N ALA A 506 8.86 -0.93 17.27
CA ALA A 506 9.53 -0.31 18.41
C ALA A 506 11.04 -0.07 18.22
N GLY A 507 11.66 -0.33 17.07
CA GLY A 507 13.11 -0.07 16.90
C GLY A 507 14.00 -0.84 17.89
N MET A 508 13.53 -1.99 18.41
CA MET A 508 14.25 -2.77 19.43
C MET A 508 15.57 -3.31 18.88
N GLU A 509 16.64 -3.24 19.68
CA GLU A 509 17.95 -3.82 19.32
C GLU A 509 17.86 -5.34 19.07
N SER A 510 17.05 -6.05 19.84
CA SER A 510 16.78 -7.49 19.67
C SER A 510 16.16 -7.85 18.32
N GLU A 511 15.53 -6.88 17.66
CA GLU A 511 14.88 -7.03 16.35
C GLU A 511 15.57 -6.15 15.29
N GLY A 512 16.88 -5.93 15.45
CA GLY A 512 17.73 -5.25 14.49
C GLY A 512 17.43 -3.76 14.28
N GLY A 513 16.80 -3.10 15.25
CA GLY A 513 16.46 -1.67 15.16
C GLY A 513 15.26 -1.36 14.25
N ARG A 514 14.39 -2.32 13.94
CA ARG A 514 13.24 -2.13 13.03
C ARG A 514 12.21 -1.12 13.57
N GLY A 515 12.39 0.17 13.26
CA GLY A 515 11.56 1.29 13.72
C GLY A 515 10.32 1.60 12.85
N THR A 516 10.26 1.06 11.63
CA THR A 516 9.09 1.22 10.76
C THR A 516 8.66 -0.13 10.16
N ASN A 517 7.35 -0.31 10.03
CA ASN A 517 6.72 -1.44 9.34
C ASN A 517 6.01 -0.98 8.05
N GLY A 518 6.41 0.16 7.48
CA GLY A 518 5.68 0.82 6.40
C GLY A 518 4.30 1.29 6.88
N GLY A 519 3.29 1.18 6.03
CA GLY A 519 1.90 1.53 6.37
C GLY A 519 1.52 2.97 6.07
N ILE A 520 2.51 3.84 5.87
CA ILE A 520 2.37 5.20 5.35
C ILE A 520 3.50 5.54 4.36
N TRP A 521 3.26 6.56 3.56
CA TRP A 521 4.33 7.39 3.00
C TRP A 521 4.82 8.38 4.06
N GLU A 522 6.08 8.78 3.99
CA GLU A 522 6.66 9.78 4.89
C GLU A 522 7.12 11.03 4.12
N TRP A 523 6.65 12.20 4.56
CA TRP A 523 7.04 13.50 4.01
C TRP A 523 8.54 13.76 4.11
N THR A 524 9.12 14.35 3.06
CA THR A 524 10.47 14.92 3.10
C THR A 524 10.44 16.43 2.84
N THR A 525 11.54 17.09 3.18
CA THR A 525 11.83 18.50 2.85
C THR A 525 12.34 18.70 1.42
N THR A 526 12.53 17.62 0.66
CA THR A 526 13.08 17.64 -0.69
C THR A 526 11.96 17.83 -1.71
N LEU A 527 11.95 18.98 -2.38
CA LEU A 527 11.00 19.30 -3.45
C LEU A 527 10.97 18.18 -4.48
N PHE A 528 9.79 17.90 -5.03
CA PHE A 528 9.70 17.05 -6.20
C PHE A 528 10.06 17.89 -7.43
N ASP A 529 11.28 17.70 -7.90
CA ASP A 529 11.92 18.45 -8.97
C ASP A 529 12.84 17.52 -9.78
N THR A 530 13.36 18.05 -10.89
CA THR A 530 14.34 17.41 -11.75
C THR A 530 15.68 17.17 -11.05
N HIS A 531 16.53 16.34 -11.64
CA HIS A 531 17.91 16.13 -11.20
C HIS A 531 18.82 15.81 -12.39
N ASP A 532 20.14 15.88 -12.15
CA ASP A 532 21.16 15.58 -13.15
C ASP A 532 20.87 14.25 -13.88
N GLY A 533 20.92 14.32 -15.21
CA GLY A 533 20.70 13.19 -16.11
C GLY A 533 19.26 12.74 -16.33
N LEU A 534 18.26 13.32 -15.65
CA LEU A 534 16.84 12.96 -15.83
C LEU A 534 16.39 13.18 -17.28
N VAL A 535 15.71 12.19 -17.86
CA VAL A 535 15.11 12.25 -19.20
C VAL A 535 13.60 12.03 -19.07
N PRO A 536 12.76 13.06 -19.31
CA PRO A 536 11.31 12.95 -19.18
C PRO A 536 10.67 11.88 -20.08
N THR A 537 9.56 11.31 -19.63
CA THR A 537 8.77 10.36 -20.44
C THR A 537 8.11 11.03 -21.66
N ASN A 538 8.22 10.39 -22.81
CA ASN A 538 7.49 10.69 -24.05
C ASN A 538 6.27 9.77 -24.21
N LEU A 539 6.26 8.60 -23.56
CA LEU A 539 5.09 7.71 -23.50
C LEU A 539 3.92 8.34 -22.73
N PHE A 540 4.19 8.92 -21.55
CA PHE A 540 3.20 9.62 -20.73
C PHE A 540 3.66 11.06 -20.38
N THR A 541 3.85 11.86 -21.42
CA THR A 541 4.18 13.29 -21.33
C THR A 541 3.38 14.01 -20.23
N GLY A 542 4.10 14.55 -19.25
CA GLY A 542 3.54 15.29 -18.12
C GLY A 542 3.53 14.54 -16.78
N TYR A 543 3.76 13.21 -16.75
CA TYR A 543 3.68 12.41 -15.52
C TYR A 543 4.53 12.94 -14.34
N SER A 544 5.76 13.40 -14.61
CA SER A 544 6.62 14.04 -13.61
C SER A 544 6.79 15.54 -13.85
N THR A 545 6.97 15.95 -15.11
CA THR A 545 7.37 17.32 -15.46
C THR A 545 6.33 18.39 -15.16
N ASP A 546 5.04 18.06 -15.19
CA ASP A 546 3.97 19.01 -14.86
C ASP A 546 4.01 19.40 -13.37
N PHE A 547 4.66 18.57 -12.54
CA PHE A 547 4.70 18.70 -11.08
C PHE A 547 6.04 19.22 -10.54
N PHE A 548 6.99 19.57 -11.40
CA PHE A 548 8.21 20.31 -11.05
C PHE A 548 7.91 21.81 -10.82
N ASP A 549 6.90 22.08 -9.96
CA ASP A 549 6.24 23.38 -9.78
C ASP A 549 6.64 24.12 -8.49
N THR A 550 7.56 23.55 -7.70
CA THR A 550 7.98 23.96 -6.34
C THR A 550 6.91 23.89 -5.24
N LYS A 551 5.69 23.43 -5.54
CA LYS A 551 4.62 23.20 -4.56
C LYS A 551 4.65 21.77 -4.04
N HIS A 552 5.09 20.81 -4.85
CA HIS A 552 5.22 19.40 -4.49
C HIS A 552 6.48 19.09 -3.66
N GLN A 553 6.33 18.21 -2.67
CA GLN A 553 7.43 17.56 -1.95
C GLN A 553 7.50 16.07 -2.32
N THR A 554 8.72 15.52 -2.31
CA THR A 554 8.97 14.08 -2.44
C THR A 554 8.59 13.36 -1.14
N VAL A 555 7.97 12.18 -1.25
CA VAL A 555 7.63 11.30 -0.13
C VAL A 555 8.10 9.87 -0.44
N LEU A 556 8.63 9.17 0.57
CA LEU A 556 9.15 7.80 0.43
C LEU A 556 8.45 6.83 1.39
N GLY A 557 8.59 5.53 1.16
CA GLY A 557 7.95 4.48 1.96
C GLY A 557 6.93 3.71 1.14
N ALA A 558 5.80 3.36 1.77
CA ALA A 558 4.64 2.73 1.14
C ALA A 558 3.49 2.66 2.15
N SER A 559 2.28 3.06 1.75
CA SER A 559 1.10 2.96 2.59
C SER A 559 0.56 1.53 2.73
N TYR A 560 -0.39 1.33 3.65
CA TYR A 560 -1.10 0.07 3.78
C TYR A 560 -1.92 -0.32 2.54
N ALA A 561 -2.22 0.63 1.66
CA ALA A 561 -2.91 0.42 0.38
C ALA A 561 -1.94 0.37 -0.82
N THR A 562 -0.64 0.64 -0.66
CA THR A 562 0.34 0.53 -1.75
C THR A 562 0.49 -0.92 -2.18
N ILE A 563 0.24 -1.26 -3.45
CA ILE A 563 0.54 -2.61 -3.97
C ILE A 563 2.03 -2.91 -3.80
N PRO A 564 2.47 -4.14 -3.45
CA PRO A 564 3.85 -4.38 -3.03
C PRO A 564 4.92 -3.92 -4.04
N ARG A 565 4.58 -3.95 -5.33
CA ARG A 565 5.40 -3.52 -6.47
C ARG A 565 5.74 -2.02 -6.48
N LEU A 566 4.83 -1.17 -5.97
CA LEU A 566 5.08 0.26 -5.74
C LEU A 566 5.88 0.51 -4.45
N GLY A 567 6.04 -0.50 -3.57
CA GLY A 567 6.99 -0.46 -2.45
C GLY A 567 8.45 -0.65 -2.87
N ARG A 568 8.81 -0.28 -4.12
CA ARG A 568 10.16 -0.39 -4.67
C ARG A 568 11.08 0.68 -4.07
N ARG A 569 12.34 0.30 -3.81
CA ARG A 569 13.36 1.16 -3.17
C ARG A 569 13.55 2.53 -3.84
N THR A 570 13.43 2.58 -5.17
CA THR A 570 13.73 3.74 -6.01
C THR A 570 12.56 4.69 -6.23
N LEU A 571 11.32 4.25 -5.95
CA LEU A 571 10.11 5.00 -6.31
C LEU A 571 10.02 6.31 -5.51
N ARG A 572 9.82 7.43 -6.23
CA ARG A 572 9.60 8.76 -5.65
C ARG A 572 8.13 9.12 -5.85
N ASN A 573 7.33 9.00 -4.80
CA ASN A 573 5.96 9.53 -4.79
C ASN A 573 6.00 11.02 -4.37
N PHE A 574 4.97 11.81 -4.68
CA PHE A 574 5.03 13.27 -4.48
C PHE A 574 3.67 13.96 -4.37
N TRP A 575 3.63 15.07 -3.62
CA TRP A 575 2.40 15.68 -3.08
C TRP A 575 2.56 17.18 -2.82
N GLN A 576 1.55 18.01 -3.13
CA GLN A 576 1.57 19.43 -2.75
C GLN A 576 1.43 19.60 -1.23
N ARG A 577 2.20 20.55 -0.67
CA ARG A 577 2.42 20.70 0.78
C ARG A 577 1.15 20.84 1.62
N GLY A 578 0.17 21.62 1.16
CA GLY A 578 -1.11 21.81 1.85
C GLY A 578 -2.11 20.65 1.72
N TYR A 579 -1.76 19.53 1.07
CA TYR A 579 -2.72 18.47 0.81
C TYR A 579 -2.95 17.53 2.01
N GLY A 580 -4.20 17.52 2.51
CA GLY A 580 -4.58 16.77 3.72
C GLY A 580 -5.28 15.42 3.51
N TYR A 581 -5.44 14.93 2.26
CA TYR A 581 -6.20 13.70 1.97
C TYR A 581 -5.33 12.59 1.32
N ALA A 582 -4.14 12.35 1.85
CA ALA A 582 -3.21 11.32 1.38
C ALA A 582 -2.76 10.38 2.50
N TRP A 583 -2.26 9.18 2.16
CA TRP A 583 -1.63 8.26 3.11
C TRP A 583 -0.20 8.70 3.53
N VAL A 584 0.02 9.99 3.76
CA VAL A 584 1.33 10.57 4.11
C VAL A 584 1.34 11.05 5.57
N GLY A 585 2.25 10.50 6.36
CA GLY A 585 2.65 11.00 7.68
C GLY A 585 4.10 11.50 7.62
N ALA A 586 4.80 11.57 8.76
CA ALA A 586 6.23 11.88 8.77
C ALA A 586 6.91 11.42 10.07
N ARG A 587 8.25 11.42 10.10
CA ARG A 587 9.06 11.37 11.32
C ARG A 587 9.82 12.68 11.54
N VAL A 588 10.18 12.94 12.79
CA VAL A 588 11.08 14.05 13.16
C VAL A 588 12.53 13.58 13.09
N VAL A 589 13.39 14.46 12.58
CA VAL A 589 14.86 14.33 12.63
C VAL A 589 15.50 15.58 13.25
N TRP A 590 16.72 15.42 13.76
CA TRP A 590 17.52 16.49 14.37
C TRP A 590 18.97 16.42 13.88
N ASP A 591 19.59 17.56 13.67
CA ASP A 591 21.00 17.68 13.29
C ASP A 591 21.95 17.36 14.47
N ILE A 592 23.23 17.06 14.19
CA ILE A 592 24.28 16.68 15.19
C ILE A 592 25.53 17.54 15.03
#